data_AF-A0A1J5WCH1-F1
#
_entry.id   AF-A0A1J5WCH1-F1
#
_cell.length_a   1.000
_cell.length_b   1.000
_cell.length_c   1.000
_cell.angle_alpha   90.00
_cell.angle_beta   90.00
_cell.angle_gamma   90.00
#
_symmetry.space_group_name_H-M   'P 1'
#
loop_
_entity.id
_entity.type
_entity.pdbx_description
1 polymer ?
#
loop_
_entity_poly.entity_id
_entity_poly.type
_entity_poly.pdbx_seq_one_letter_code
_entity_poly.pdbx_strand_id
1 'polypeptide(L)'
;MSGYDPEHTDEILKEENNSIWVGKVKKLDLHEYAVGILLKLKLHEENEMEELELDIDYPENVIEILKEENNSIWVGKVKKLYLSHYAVEILPKLRIYGENVVEESFLDAYDHKHVAEILKTENNSIWVGKVKTLELRACVIQILPKLGISEENVME
;
A
#
# COMPACT_ATOMS: atom_id res chain seq x y z
N MET A 1 -23.36 -12.81 -4.05
CA MET A 1 -23.57 -12.18 -5.37
C MET A 1 -23.28 -10.70 -5.19
N SER A 2 -22.02 -10.29 -5.28
CA SER A 2 -21.66 -8.88 -5.44
C SER A 2 -21.75 -8.57 -6.93
N GLY A 3 -22.63 -7.63 -7.29
CA GLY A 3 -22.65 -7.04 -8.62
C GLY A 3 -21.49 -6.05 -8.71
N TYR A 4 -20.29 -6.55 -9.02
CA TYR A 4 -19.14 -5.73 -9.36
C TYR A 4 -18.90 -5.91 -10.86
N ASP A 5 -19.25 -4.89 -11.62
CA ASP A 5 -19.07 -4.85 -13.07
C ASP A 5 -17.71 -4.18 -13.36
N PRO A 6 -16.69 -4.92 -13.81
CA PRO A 6 -15.36 -4.37 -14.09
C PRO A 6 -15.36 -3.31 -15.20
N GLU A 7 -16.43 -3.21 -15.99
CA GLU A 7 -16.53 -2.33 -17.15
C GLU A 7 -16.30 -0.83 -16.83
N HIS A 8 -16.54 -0.37 -15.59
CA HIS A 8 -16.36 1.04 -15.22
C HIS A 8 -14.93 1.42 -14.83
N THR A 9 -14.11 0.46 -14.36
CA THR A 9 -12.70 0.74 -14.05
C THR A 9 -11.79 0.55 -15.25
N ASP A 10 -12.23 -0.19 -16.25
CA ASP A 10 -11.44 -0.46 -17.46
C ASP A 10 -11.06 0.81 -18.23
N GLU A 11 -11.91 1.84 -18.23
CA GLU A 11 -11.56 3.13 -18.85
C GLU A 11 -10.45 3.83 -18.07
N ILE A 12 -10.55 3.85 -16.73
CA ILE A 12 -9.54 4.46 -15.86
C ILE A 12 -8.21 3.71 -15.94
N LEU A 13 -8.24 2.38 -15.98
CA LEU A 13 -7.03 1.56 -16.04
C LEU A 13 -6.25 1.72 -17.36
N LYS A 14 -6.89 2.22 -18.42
CA LYS A 14 -6.23 2.55 -19.70
C LYS A 14 -5.47 3.87 -19.67
N GLU A 15 -5.70 4.71 -18.67
CA GLU A 15 -5.00 5.98 -18.54
C GLU A 15 -3.50 5.79 -18.26
N GLU A 16 -2.71 6.81 -18.57
CA GLU A 16 -1.30 6.84 -18.21
C GLU A 16 -1.12 6.91 -16.67
N ASN A 17 -0.01 6.38 -16.16
CA ASN A 17 0.28 6.47 -14.73
C ASN A 17 0.44 7.95 -14.32
N ASN A 18 -0.12 8.32 -13.17
CA ASN A 18 -0.16 9.69 -12.65
C ASN A 18 -0.85 10.72 -13.58
N SER A 19 -1.79 10.32 -14.46
CA SER A 19 -2.51 11.27 -15.32
C SER A 19 -3.75 11.90 -14.66
N ILE A 20 -4.36 11.22 -13.67
CA ILE A 20 -5.65 11.62 -13.10
C ILE A 20 -5.45 12.47 -11.86
N TRP A 21 -5.56 13.79 -11.99
CA TRP A 21 -5.48 14.70 -10.85
C TRP A 21 -6.70 14.63 -9.95
N VAL A 22 -6.51 14.23 -8.68
CA VAL A 22 -7.58 14.14 -7.68
C VAL A 22 -7.39 15.10 -6.50
N GLY A 23 -6.31 15.88 -6.49
CA GLY A 23 -6.03 16.85 -5.43
C GLY A 23 -5.66 16.20 -4.10
N LYS A 24 -6.21 16.72 -2.99
CA LYS A 24 -6.01 16.18 -1.65
C LYS A 24 -7.10 15.16 -1.33
N VAL A 25 -6.72 13.94 -0.97
CA VAL A 25 -7.61 12.84 -0.65
C VAL A 25 -7.52 12.53 0.83
N LYS A 26 -8.67 12.60 1.49
CA LYS A 26 -8.78 12.37 2.94
C LYS A 26 -8.73 10.88 3.30
N LYS A 27 -9.41 10.05 2.52
CA LYS A 27 -9.46 8.59 2.67
C LYS A 27 -9.44 7.96 1.28
N LEU A 28 -8.64 6.91 1.09
CA LEU A 28 -8.60 6.13 -0.13
C LEU A 28 -8.76 4.67 0.24
N ASP A 29 -9.82 4.07 -0.28
CA ASP A 29 -10.18 2.68 -0.03
C ASP A 29 -10.38 2.00 -1.40
N LEU A 30 -9.52 1.03 -1.71
CA LEU A 30 -9.51 0.34 -3.00
C LEU A 30 -9.45 -1.18 -2.77
N HIS A 31 -10.35 -1.88 -3.44
CA HIS A 31 -10.49 -3.34 -3.35
C HIS A 31 -10.30 -3.98 -4.71
N GLU A 32 -9.65 -5.13 -4.73
CA GLU A 32 -9.48 -5.96 -5.92
C GLU A 32 -8.90 -5.19 -7.12
N TYR A 33 -9.53 -5.31 -8.28
CA TYR A 33 -9.10 -4.66 -9.52
C TYR A 33 -9.05 -3.13 -9.42
N ALA A 34 -9.79 -2.52 -8.48
CA ALA A 34 -9.77 -1.07 -8.28
C ALA A 34 -8.43 -0.59 -7.71
N VAL A 35 -7.63 -1.47 -7.08
CA VAL A 35 -6.31 -1.11 -6.56
C VAL A 35 -5.37 -0.67 -7.69
N GLY A 36 -5.54 -1.19 -8.91
CA GLY A 36 -4.80 -0.73 -10.09
C GLY A 36 -5.01 0.75 -10.43
N ILE A 37 -6.12 1.36 -9.99
CA ILE A 37 -6.40 2.78 -10.16
C ILE A 37 -5.37 3.62 -9.39
N LEU A 38 -4.79 3.11 -8.30
CA LEU A 38 -3.78 3.81 -7.51
C LEU A 38 -2.63 4.34 -8.39
N LEU A 39 -2.19 3.58 -9.40
CA LEU A 39 -1.14 3.99 -10.34
C LEU A 39 -1.53 5.18 -11.21
N LYS A 40 -2.84 5.37 -11.43
CA LYS A 40 -3.40 6.39 -12.31
C LYS A 40 -3.62 7.71 -11.58
N LEU A 41 -3.78 7.66 -10.26
CA LEU A 41 -4.03 8.83 -9.43
C LEU A 41 -2.78 9.70 -9.29
N LYS A 42 -2.97 10.99 -9.51
CA LYS A 42 -2.01 12.05 -9.16
C LYS A 42 -2.55 12.84 -7.97
N LEU A 43 -1.97 12.55 -6.81
CA LEU A 43 -2.26 13.25 -5.56
C LEU A 43 -1.49 14.56 -5.48
N HIS A 44 -2.03 15.50 -4.70
CA HIS A 44 -1.34 16.74 -4.38
C HIS A 44 -0.02 16.47 -3.64
N GLU A 45 0.99 17.33 -3.83
CA GLU A 45 2.29 17.19 -3.17
C GLU A 45 2.18 17.30 -1.63
N GLU A 46 1.26 18.14 -1.16
CA GLU A 46 0.87 18.24 0.26
C GLU A 46 -0.32 17.32 0.63
N ASN A 47 -0.45 16.14 0.01
CA ASN A 47 -1.53 15.21 0.39
C ASN A 47 -1.32 14.69 1.82
N GLU A 48 -2.35 14.82 2.65
CA GLU A 48 -2.39 14.29 4.01
C GLU A 48 -3.66 13.45 4.16
N MET A 49 -3.48 12.14 4.17
CA MET A 49 -4.54 11.15 4.21
C MET A 49 -4.72 10.63 5.64
N GLU A 50 -5.97 10.56 6.09
CA GLU A 50 -6.31 9.89 7.36
C GLU A 50 -6.17 8.37 7.23
N GLU A 51 -6.47 7.81 6.06
CA GLU A 51 -6.59 6.36 5.88
C GLU A 51 -6.34 5.94 4.42
N LEU A 52 -5.40 5.01 4.24
CA LEU A 52 -5.19 4.26 3.01
C LEU A 52 -5.50 2.79 3.29
N GLU A 53 -6.51 2.24 2.63
CA GLU A 53 -6.91 0.85 2.71
C GLU A 53 -6.83 0.20 1.33
N LEU A 54 -6.09 -0.90 1.24
CA LEU A 54 -5.95 -1.72 0.03
C LEU A 54 -6.19 -3.19 0.39
N ASP A 55 -7.11 -3.85 -0.31
CA ASP A 55 -7.40 -5.27 -0.16
C ASP A 55 -7.40 -5.97 -1.51
N ILE A 56 -6.69 -7.10 -1.63
CA ILE A 56 -6.55 -7.85 -2.87
C ILE A 56 -6.52 -9.34 -2.59
N ASP A 57 -7.62 -10.05 -2.85
CA ASP A 57 -7.69 -11.51 -2.70
C ASP A 57 -6.96 -12.24 -3.83
N TYR A 58 -6.92 -11.65 -5.04
CA TYR A 58 -6.45 -12.31 -6.24
C TYR A 58 -5.09 -11.78 -6.76
N PRO A 59 -4.10 -12.65 -7.04
CA PRO A 59 -2.77 -12.21 -7.45
C PRO A 59 -2.77 -11.39 -8.74
N GLU A 60 -3.69 -11.66 -9.68
CA GLU A 60 -3.81 -10.92 -10.94
C GLU A 60 -4.03 -9.42 -10.75
N ASN A 61 -4.66 -9.01 -9.65
CA ASN A 61 -4.99 -7.62 -9.36
C ASN A 61 -3.79 -6.82 -8.85
N VAL A 62 -2.70 -7.49 -8.45
CA VAL A 62 -1.48 -6.81 -7.93
C VAL A 62 -0.33 -6.78 -8.95
N ILE A 63 -0.37 -7.62 -9.99
CA ILE A 63 0.74 -7.82 -10.95
C ILE A 63 1.27 -6.51 -11.54
N GLU A 64 0.40 -5.62 -12.01
CA GLU A 64 0.83 -4.38 -12.64
C GLU A 64 1.54 -3.45 -11.64
N ILE A 65 1.07 -3.40 -10.39
CA ILE A 65 1.66 -2.58 -9.34
C ILE A 65 3.04 -3.12 -8.93
N LEU A 66 3.22 -4.44 -8.90
CA LEU A 66 4.51 -5.03 -8.52
C LEU A 66 5.63 -4.78 -9.52
N LYS A 67 5.30 -4.41 -10.77
CA LYS A 67 6.28 -4.00 -11.79
C LYS A 67 6.88 -2.62 -11.52
N GLU A 68 6.22 -1.80 -10.71
CA GLU A 68 6.71 -0.48 -10.36
C GLU A 68 8.00 -0.57 -9.51
N GLU A 69 8.81 0.48 -9.59
CA GLU A 69 9.99 0.59 -8.73
C GLU A 69 9.60 0.75 -7.26
N ASN A 70 10.47 0.33 -6.34
CA ASN A 70 10.25 0.56 -4.92
C ASN A 70 10.22 2.07 -4.62
N ASN A 71 9.31 2.50 -3.74
CA ASN A 71 9.09 3.92 -3.42
C ASN A 71 8.73 4.81 -4.63
N SER A 72 8.07 4.29 -5.67
CA SER A 72 7.63 5.09 -6.82
C SER A 72 6.22 5.68 -6.66
N ILE A 73 5.34 5.01 -5.91
CA ILE A 73 3.91 5.36 -5.82
C ILE A 73 3.68 6.41 -4.72
N TRP A 74 3.56 7.68 -5.10
CA TRP A 74 3.36 8.76 -4.14
C TRP A 74 1.96 8.76 -3.53
N VAL A 75 1.88 8.59 -2.20
CA VAL A 75 0.61 8.65 -1.44
C VAL A 75 0.51 9.84 -0.48
N GLY A 76 1.60 10.59 -0.27
CA GLY A 76 1.65 11.69 0.69
C GLY A 76 1.94 11.24 2.11
N LYS A 77 1.38 11.97 3.08
CA LYS A 77 1.33 11.55 4.49
C LYS A 77 0.12 10.66 4.71
N VAL A 78 0.27 9.60 5.50
CA VAL A 78 -0.77 8.62 5.78
C VAL A 78 -0.81 8.36 7.28
N LYS A 79 -1.95 8.61 7.93
CA LYS A 79 -2.09 8.32 9.36
C LYS A 79 -2.36 6.85 9.64
N LYS A 80 -3.25 6.23 8.86
CA LYS A 80 -3.62 4.82 8.99
C LYS A 80 -3.39 4.08 7.68
N LEU A 81 -2.65 2.98 7.74
CA LEU A 81 -2.36 2.12 6.60
C LEU A 81 -2.91 0.72 6.86
N TYR A 82 -3.85 0.27 6.03
CA TYR A 82 -4.44 -1.06 6.08
C TYR A 82 -4.12 -1.78 4.77
N LEU A 83 -3.33 -2.85 4.84
CA LEU A 83 -3.04 -3.70 3.68
C LEU A 83 -3.42 -5.15 4.01
N SER A 84 -4.27 -5.73 3.17
CA SER A 84 -4.78 -7.09 3.34
C SER A 84 -4.45 -7.97 2.12
N HIS A 85 -4.17 -9.24 2.39
CA HIS A 85 -3.90 -10.26 1.36
C HIS A 85 -2.74 -9.85 0.43
N TYR A 86 -2.91 -9.95 -0.90
CA TYR A 86 -1.87 -9.56 -1.86
C TYR A 86 -1.52 -8.07 -1.83
N ALA A 87 -2.37 -7.21 -1.25
CA ALA A 87 -2.06 -5.80 -1.12
C ALA A 87 -0.82 -5.54 -0.23
N VAL A 88 -0.47 -6.47 0.66
CA VAL A 88 0.75 -6.41 1.46
C VAL A 88 1.99 -6.29 0.58
N GLU A 89 2.02 -6.93 -0.60
CA GLU A 89 3.14 -6.86 -1.55
C GLU A 89 3.33 -5.48 -2.18
N ILE A 90 2.35 -4.59 -2.07
CA ILE A 90 2.42 -3.20 -2.54
C ILE A 90 3.23 -2.32 -1.58
N LEU A 91 3.36 -2.71 -0.31
CA LEU A 91 4.07 -1.94 0.71
C LEU A 91 5.43 -1.36 0.26
N PRO A 92 6.37 -2.13 -0.32
CA PRO A 92 7.65 -1.60 -0.81
C PRO A 92 7.53 -0.60 -1.98
N LYS A 93 6.40 -0.57 -2.68
CA LYS A 93 6.14 0.32 -3.83
C LYS A 93 5.63 1.69 -3.38
N LEU A 94 5.00 1.76 -2.21
CA LEU A 94 4.45 3.00 -1.66
C LEU A 94 5.58 3.96 -1.25
N ARG A 95 5.47 5.21 -1.70
CA ARG A 95 6.27 6.33 -1.23
C ARG A 95 5.44 7.17 -0.27
N ILE A 96 5.60 6.86 1.02
CA ILE A 96 5.06 7.65 2.13
C ILE A 96 6.08 8.77 2.45
N TYR A 97 5.59 9.95 2.80
CA TYR A 97 6.47 11.08 3.15
C TYR A 97 7.46 10.71 4.27
N GLY A 98 8.73 11.06 4.11
CA GLY A 98 9.81 10.56 4.98
C GLY A 98 9.69 10.95 6.47
N GLU A 99 9.08 12.10 6.77
CA GLU A 99 8.82 12.55 8.15
C GLU A 99 7.40 12.20 8.64
N ASN A 100 6.68 11.35 7.90
CA ASN A 100 5.35 10.92 8.30
C ASN A 100 5.39 10.09 9.59
N VAL A 101 4.43 10.34 10.47
CA VAL A 101 4.14 9.51 11.63
C VAL A 101 2.86 8.74 11.32
N VAL A 102 3.00 7.47 10.97
CA VAL A 102 1.90 6.52 10.84
C VAL A 102 1.43 6.18 12.24
N GLU A 103 0.18 6.52 12.55
CA GLU A 103 -0.45 6.19 13.83
C GLU A 103 -0.72 4.69 13.91
N GLU A 104 -1.30 4.10 12.85
CA GLU A 104 -1.64 2.69 12.79
C GLU A 104 -1.22 2.07 11.45
N SER A 105 -0.45 1.00 11.50
CA SER A 105 -0.07 0.18 10.35
C SER A 105 -0.56 -1.24 10.59
N PHE A 106 -1.56 -1.66 9.84
CA PHE A 106 -2.19 -2.96 9.93
C PHE A 106 -1.91 -3.74 8.65
N LEU A 107 -1.25 -4.88 8.79
CA LEU A 107 -0.86 -5.73 7.68
C LEU A 107 -1.35 -7.16 7.95
N ASP A 108 -2.23 -7.67 7.09
CA ASP A 108 -2.83 -9.00 7.24
C ASP A 108 -2.63 -9.85 5.98
N ALA A 109 -2.13 -11.08 6.17
CA ALA A 109 -1.88 -12.02 5.09
C ALA A 109 -1.98 -13.45 5.59
N TYR A 110 -3.01 -14.17 5.14
CA TYR A 110 -3.28 -15.55 5.58
C TYR A 110 -2.51 -16.64 4.82
N ASP A 111 -1.92 -16.34 3.65
CA ASP A 111 -1.12 -17.27 2.84
C ASP A 111 0.30 -16.72 2.68
N HIS A 112 1.31 -17.61 2.68
CA HIS A 112 2.70 -17.26 2.39
C HIS A 112 2.89 -16.60 1.01
N LYS A 113 2.00 -16.88 0.05
CA LYS A 113 2.02 -16.26 -1.27
C LYS A 113 1.80 -14.75 -1.24
N HIS A 114 1.09 -14.22 -0.24
CA HIS A 114 0.81 -12.79 -0.09
C HIS A 114 2.01 -11.97 0.39
N VAL A 115 3.14 -12.62 0.72
CA VAL A 115 4.36 -11.95 1.20
C VAL A 115 5.61 -12.44 0.44
N ALA A 116 5.42 -13.27 -0.59
CA ALA A 116 6.51 -13.98 -1.23
C ALA A 116 7.50 -13.03 -1.91
N GLU A 117 7.00 -11.94 -2.52
CA GLU A 117 7.89 -10.94 -3.14
C GLU A 117 8.63 -10.10 -2.10
N ILE A 118 7.97 -9.75 -0.99
CA ILE A 118 8.63 -9.00 0.10
C ILE A 118 9.75 -9.82 0.74
N LEU A 119 9.57 -11.12 0.93
CA LEU A 119 10.59 -11.95 1.56
C LEU A 119 11.90 -12.01 0.76
N LYS A 120 11.87 -11.69 -0.54
CA LYS A 120 13.05 -11.59 -1.41
C LYS A 120 13.81 -10.28 -1.25
N THR A 121 13.25 -9.27 -0.60
CA THR A 121 13.93 -7.98 -0.40
C THR A 121 15.01 -8.08 0.68
N GLU A 122 15.92 -7.09 0.70
CA GLU A 122 16.93 -6.99 1.74
C GLU A 122 16.29 -6.63 3.10
N ASN A 123 16.96 -6.96 4.19
CA ASN A 123 16.49 -6.58 5.52
C ASN A 123 16.53 -5.06 5.67
N ASN A 124 15.57 -4.50 6.41
CA ASN A 124 15.41 -3.05 6.61
C ASN A 124 15.26 -2.22 5.32
N SER A 125 14.86 -2.84 4.20
CA SER A 125 14.73 -2.15 2.90
C SER A 125 13.37 -1.48 2.70
N ILE A 126 12.37 -1.81 3.51
CA ILE A 126 11.00 -1.28 3.39
C ILE A 126 10.79 -0.19 4.44
N TRP A 127 10.73 1.07 4.01
CA TRP A 127 10.55 2.22 4.88
C TRP A 127 9.11 2.75 4.83
N VAL A 128 8.47 2.89 6.00
CA VAL A 128 7.09 3.37 6.13
C VAL A 128 6.98 4.64 6.99
N GLY A 129 8.12 5.27 7.30
CA GLY A 129 8.19 6.39 8.25
C GLY A 129 8.23 5.93 9.71
N LYS A 130 7.89 6.83 10.63
CA LYS A 130 7.75 6.50 12.06
C LYS A 130 6.39 5.84 12.29
N VAL A 131 6.34 4.70 12.97
CA VAL A 131 5.10 3.95 13.22
C VAL A 131 4.86 3.88 14.72
N LYS A 132 3.67 4.31 15.18
CA LYS A 132 3.27 4.20 16.59
C LYS A 132 2.74 2.81 16.93
N THR A 133 1.83 2.29 16.11
CA THR A 133 1.26 0.94 16.29
C THR A 133 1.44 0.14 15.02
N LEU A 134 2.12 -1.01 15.13
CA LEU A 134 2.31 -1.96 14.04
C LEU A 134 1.62 -3.28 14.39
N GLU A 135 0.56 -3.62 13.68
CA GLU A 135 -0.14 -4.90 13.81
C GLU A 135 0.18 -5.77 12.60
N LEU A 136 0.87 -6.89 12.84
CA LEU A 136 1.19 -7.89 11.82
C LEU A 136 0.40 -9.15 12.13
N ARG A 137 -0.44 -9.60 11.19
CA ARG A 137 -1.22 -10.83 11.35
C ARG A 137 -0.72 -11.96 10.45
N ALA A 138 -0.93 -13.20 10.92
CA ALA A 138 -0.66 -14.43 10.19
C ALA A 138 0.75 -14.48 9.53
N CYS A 139 0.83 -14.65 8.21
CA CYS A 139 2.09 -14.82 7.50
C CYS A 139 2.93 -13.53 7.45
N VAL A 140 2.34 -12.35 7.70
CA VAL A 140 3.06 -11.07 7.65
C VAL A 140 4.17 -10.98 8.69
N ILE A 141 4.09 -11.69 9.82
CA ILE A 141 5.17 -11.65 10.82
C ILE A 141 6.56 -12.01 10.22
N GLN A 142 6.58 -12.79 9.14
CA GLN A 142 7.81 -13.17 8.43
C GLN A 142 8.50 -11.99 7.74
N ILE A 143 7.78 -10.91 7.42
CA ILE A 143 8.34 -9.72 6.78
C ILE A 143 8.89 -8.71 7.79
N LEU A 144 8.74 -8.94 9.10
CA LEU A 144 9.23 -8.02 10.13
C LEU A 144 10.72 -7.64 9.94
N PRO A 145 11.66 -8.57 9.63
CA PRO A 145 13.06 -8.21 9.38
C PRO A 145 13.28 -7.35 8.12
N LYS A 146 12.28 -7.26 7.24
CA LYS A 146 12.32 -6.48 6.01
C LYS A 146 11.92 -5.02 6.25
N LEU A 147 11.18 -4.75 7.32
CA LEU A 147 10.73 -3.43 7.70
C LEU A 147 11.88 -2.64 8.33
N GLY A 148 12.18 -1.46 7.79
CA GLY A 148 13.10 -0.50 8.38
C GLY A 148 12.39 0.23 9.53
N ILE A 149 12.37 -0.37 10.71
CA ILE A 149 11.81 0.25 11.92
C ILE A 149 12.97 0.97 12.62
N SER A 150 12.88 2.29 12.76
CA SER A 150 13.92 3.09 13.45
C SER A 150 13.99 2.74 14.94
N GLU A 151 15.19 2.75 15.52
CA GLU A 151 15.38 2.68 16.99
C GLU A 151 14.69 3.83 17.73
N GLU A 152 14.41 4.95 17.03
CA GLU A 152 13.63 6.07 17.57
C GLU A 152 12.12 5.80 17.62
N ASN A 153 11.62 4.71 17.04
CA ASN A 153 10.20 4.37 17.09
C ASN A 153 9.86 3.90 18.50
N VAL A 154 9.01 4.66 19.19
CA VAL A 154 8.37 4.25 20.44
C VAL A 154 7.03 3.62 20.06
N MET A 155 6.97 2.29 20.08
CA MET A 155 5.75 1.53 19.82
C MET A 155 4.93 1.35 21.10
N GLU A 156 3.62 1.53 20.99
CA GLU A 156 2.65 1.27 22.08
C GLU A 156 2.22 -0.20 22.15
#